data_AF-A0A353VJE3-F1
#
_entry.id   AF-A0A353VJE3-F1
#
_cell.length_a   1.000
_cell.length_b   1.000
_cell.length_c   1.000
_cell.angle_alpha   90.00
_cell.angle_beta   90.00
_cell.angle_gamma   90.00
#
_symmetry.space_group_name_H-M   'P 1'
#
loop_
_entity.id
_entity.type
_entity.pdbx_description
1 polymer ?
#
loop_
_entity_poly.entity_id
_entity_poly.type
_entity_poly.pdbx_seq_one_letter_code
_entity_poly.pdbx_strand_id
1 'polypeptide(L)' 'MNLNQVTIPVLDVPESIAFYKTFGLKLNVHTHDRNARFLSPQGDVTLSLHRVGDNLKELLWA' A
#
# COMPACT_ATOMS: atom_id res chain seq x y z
N MET A 1 -12.40 7.93 17.36
CA MET A 1 -11.53 7.95 16.15
C MET A 1 -11.43 6.53 15.64
N ASN A 2 -11.75 6.25 14.37
CA ASN A 2 -11.72 4.91 13.80
C ASN A 2 -10.49 4.81 12.87
N LEU A 3 -9.45 4.09 13.29
CA LEU A 3 -8.18 3.98 12.56
C LEU A 3 -8.26 2.85 11.54
N ASN A 4 -8.79 3.17 10.38
CA ASN A 4 -9.12 2.17 9.36
C ASN A 4 -8.27 2.30 8.09
N GLN A 5 -7.19 3.07 8.14
CA GLN A 5 -6.22 3.17 7.05
C GLN A 5 -4.80 2.98 7.58
N VAL A 6 -4.10 2.03 7.00
CA VAL A 6 -2.65 1.87 7.14
C VAL A 6 -2.01 2.28 5.82
N THR A 7 -0.98 3.12 5.87
CA THR A 7 -0.18 3.49 4.69
C THR A 7 1.23 2.97 4.91
N ILE A 8 1.76 2.25 3.93
CA ILE A 8 3.14 1.75 3.96
C ILE A 8 3.92 2.29 2.76
N PRO A 9 5.20 2.62 2.94
CA PRO A 9 6.06 3.02 1.85
C PRO A 9 6.55 1.80 1.06
N VAL A 10 6.69 1.95 -0.26
CA VAL A 10 7.17 0.90 -1.17
C VAL A 10 8.14 1.50 -2.21
N LEU A 11 9.04 0.68 -2.75
CA LEU A 11 9.96 1.10 -3.83
C LEU A 11 9.35 0.85 -5.21
N ASP A 12 8.64 -0.27 -5.35
CA ASP A 12 7.98 -0.71 -6.58
C ASP A 12 6.50 -1.00 -6.28
N VAL A 13 5.62 -0.15 -6.80
CA VAL A 13 4.16 -0.28 -6.60
C VAL A 13 3.60 -1.50 -7.35
N PRO A 14 3.89 -1.72 -8.66
CA PRO A 14 3.46 -2.93 -9.36
C PRO A 14 3.84 -4.26 -8.69
N GLU A 15 5.09 -4.41 -8.26
CA GLU A 15 5.57 -5.62 -7.57
C GLU A 15 4.86 -5.80 -6.23
N SER A 16 4.75 -4.71 -5.46
CA SER A 16 4.03 -4.72 -4.18
C SER A 16 2.55 -5.06 -4.36
N ILE A 17 1.90 -4.59 -5.44
CA ILE A 17 0.51 -4.96 -5.75
C ILE A 17 0.40 -6.47 -5.97
N ALA A 18 1.32 -7.06 -6.74
CA ALA A 18 1.32 -8.49 -7.00
C ALA A 18 1.47 -9.29 -5.71
N PHE A 19 2.39 -8.87 -4.83
CA PHE A 19 2.59 -9.45 -3.51
C PHE A 19 1.34 -9.32 -2.62
N TYR A 20 0.79 -8.13 -2.43
CA TYR A 20 -0.35 -7.94 -1.53
C TYR A 20 -1.64 -8.61 -2.01
N LYS A 21 -1.80 -8.83 -3.33
CA LYS A 21 -2.88 -9.66 -3.87
C LYS A 21 -2.80 -11.12 -3.39
N THR A 22 -1.62 -11.67 -3.11
CA THR A 22 -1.50 -13.06 -2.65
C THR A 22 -2.07 -13.27 -1.25
N PHE A 23 -2.20 -12.19 -0.46
CA PHE A 23 -2.85 -12.22 0.86
C PHE A 23 -4.37 -12.10 0.79
N GLY A 24 -4.96 -12.11 -0.41
CA GLY A 24 -6.41 -11.98 -0.61
C GLY A 24 -6.94 -10.55 -0.47
N LEU A 25 -6.05 -9.55 -0.42
CA LEU A 25 -6.43 -8.14 -0.42
C LEU A 25 -6.97 -7.75 -1.81
N LYS A 26 -8.08 -6.99 -1.82
CA LYS A 26 -8.72 -6.55 -3.06
C LYS A 26 -8.19 -5.18 -3.45
N LEU A 27 -7.56 -5.08 -4.62
CA LEU A 27 -7.11 -3.80 -5.16
C LEU A 27 -8.34 -2.91 -5.46
N ASN A 28 -8.38 -1.72 -4.87
CA ASN A 28 -9.49 -0.76 -4.98
C ASN A 28 -9.12 0.44 -5.84
N VAL A 29 -8.00 1.08 -5.56
CA VAL A 29 -7.48 2.23 -6.34
C VAL A 29 -6.06 1.93 -6.78
N HIS A 30 -5.76 2.23 -8.03
CA HIS A 30 -4.40 2.19 -8.58
C HIS A 30 -4.19 3.44 -9.45
N THR A 31 -3.30 4.33 -9.04
CA THR A 31 -3.02 5.58 -9.73
C THR A 31 -1.58 5.61 -10.19
N HIS A 32 -1.33 5.03 -11.37
CA HIS A 32 0.01 4.88 -11.96
C HIS A 32 1.02 4.27 -10.97
N ASP A 33 2.31 4.47 -11.24
CA ASP A 33 3.43 3.91 -10.50
C ASP A 33 3.63 4.53 -9.10
N ARG A 34 2.78 5.47 -8.67
CA ARG A 34 3.01 6.23 -7.43
C ARG A 34 2.28 5.67 -6.23
N ASN A 35 1.08 5.15 -6.39
CA ASN A 35 0.27 4.69 -5.25
C ASN A 35 -0.73 3.60 -5.64
N ALA A 36 -1.05 2.75 -4.66
CA ALA A 36 -2.14 1.80 -4.73
C ALA A 36 -2.89 1.74 -3.41
N ARG A 37 -4.15 1.33 -3.43
CA ARG A 37 -4.95 1.09 -2.21
C ARG A 37 -5.70 -0.22 -2.33
N PHE A 38 -5.61 -0.99 -1.26
CA PHE A 38 -6.32 -2.23 -1.06
C PHE A 38 -7.43 -2.07 -0.03
N LEU A 39 -8.50 -2.84 -0.23
CA LEU A 39 -9.50 -3.13 0.77
C LEU A 39 -9.14 -4.43 1.48
N SER A 40 -9.27 -4.42 2.80
CA SER A 40 -9.29 -5.65 3.59
C SER A 40 -10.47 -6.51 3.14
N PRO A 41 -10.32 -7.85 3.05
CA PRO A 41 -11.44 -8.74 2.84
C PRO A 41 -12.45 -8.72 4.00
N GLN A 42 -12.06 -8.19 5.17
CA GLN A 42 -12.86 -8.14 6.39
C GLN A 42 -12.80 -6.75 7.03
N GLY A 43 -13.97 -6.15 7.28
CA GLY A 43 -14.11 -4.83 7.90
C GLY A 43 -13.73 -3.66 6.98
N ASP A 44 -13.83 -2.44 7.52
CA ASP A 44 -13.63 -1.19 6.76
C ASP A 44 -12.16 -0.73 6.76
N VAL A 45 -11.21 -1.66 6.79
CA VAL A 45 -9.77 -1.35 6.83
C VAL A 45 -9.19 -1.29 5.41
N THR A 46 -8.36 -0.29 5.17
CA THR A 46 -7.65 -0.10 3.91
C THR A 46 -6.14 -0.11 4.12
N LEU A 47 -5.42 -0.65 3.14
CA LEU A 47 -3.95 -0.61 3.07
C LEU A 47 -3.56 0.23 1.85
N SER A 48 -2.84 1.32 2.06
CA SER A 48 -2.31 2.16 0.98
C SER A 48 -0.81 1.91 0.81
N LEU A 49 -0.38 1.72 -0.44
CA LEU A 49 1.02 1.66 -0.84
C LEU A 49 1.41 3.02 -1.39
N HIS A 50 2.48 3.60 -0.87
CA HIS A 50 3.02 4.88 -1.32
C HIS A 50 4.44 4.69 -1.86
N ARG A 51 4.69 5.04 -3.12
CA ARG A 51 6.04 4.97 -3.68
C ARG A 51 6.93 6.03 -3.02
N VAL A 52 7.99 5.60 -2.35
CA VAL A 52 9.07 6.48 -1.87
C VAL A 52 10.20 6.52 -2.89
N GLY A 53 11.11 7.49 -2.75
CA GLY A 53 12.31 7.53 -3.57
C GLY A 53 13.21 6.31 -3.33
N ASP A 54 14.20 6.12 -4.19
CA ASP A 54 15.12 4.98 -4.10
C ASP A 54 16.07 5.08 -2.87
N ASN A 55 15.99 6.19 -2.13
CA ASN A 55 16.75 6.39 -0.91
C ASN A 55 16.06 5.69 0.26
N LEU A 56 16.56 4.50 0.62
CA LEU A 56 16.09 3.72 1.77
C LEU A 56 16.10 4.49 3.09
N LYS A 57 16.83 5.61 3.22
CA LYS A 57 16.73 6.46 4.41
C LYS A 57 15.34 7.06 4.58
N GLU A 58 14.58 7.25 3.51
CA GLU A 58 13.19 7.73 3.59
C GLU A 58 12.25 6.71 4.25
N LEU A 59 12.62 5.42 4.25
CA LEU A 59 11.87 4.34 4.90
C LEU A 59 12.15 4.22 6.41
N LEU A 60 13.30 4.71 6.88
CA LEU A 60 13.79 4.48 8.24
C LEU A 60 13.30 5.50 9.28
N TRP A 61 12.58 6.54 8.84
CA TRP A 61 12.09 7.64 9.69
C TRP A 61 10.57 7.85 9.59
N ALA A 62 9.84 6.89 9.00
CA ALA A 62 8.38 6.90 8.84
C ALA A 62 7.68 6.04 9.90
#